data_AF-A0A923HVS3-F1
#
_entry.id   AF-A0A923HVS3-F1
#
_cell.length_a   1.000
_cell.length_b   1.000
_cell.length_c   1.000
_cell.angle_alpha   90.00
_cell.angle_beta   90.00
_cell.angle_gamma   90.00
#
_symmetry.space_group_name_H-M   'P 1'
#
loop_
_entity.id
_entity.type
_entity.pdbx_description
1 polymer ?
#
loop_
_entity_poly.entity_id
_entity_poly.type
_entity_poly.pdbx_seq_one_letter_code
_entity_poly.pdbx_strand_id
1 'polypeptide(L)'
;MKSKNKSHQLKFLYTISVLLLILSLTFLGTGCVKKELVNDPSTGEILSVANLKSLSDGHFTATTHFYDTRGYAQQIDIIIKSNIITQVNFKEISRNGMDRLTLEGPEKYWDNLSLLNLNSLYFRLYNDLILSQNPDEIETISGATQTSGRFIQLSNAAIGQAKKGDHEPIKIDTFDTYTVVGSIDQDGFQGNLVATFNGTRLTALTYDEIRAEDGKSKRKFTDSTNNINYSVLFDTFIRDTLASQTLESTSTEGEPSPEKAKFSECIRLLKELRTSF
;
A
#
# COMPACT_ATOMS: atom_id res chain seq x y z
N MET A 1 68.25 4.34 51.08
CA MET A 1 67.02 4.30 51.92
C MET A 1 65.98 5.34 51.47
N LYS A 2 65.56 5.36 50.19
CA LYS A 2 64.64 6.39 49.62
C LYS A 2 63.49 5.83 48.76
N SER A 3 63.36 4.51 48.63
CA SER A 3 62.41 3.86 47.71
C SER A 3 61.07 3.45 48.37
N LYS A 4 61.04 3.14 49.68
CA LYS A 4 59.84 2.64 50.35
C LYS A 4 58.74 3.68 50.60
N ASN A 5 59.07 4.98 50.67
CA ASN A 5 58.10 6.02 51.06
C ASN A 5 57.27 6.60 49.89
N LYS A 6 57.73 6.44 48.63
CA LYS A 6 56.96 6.84 47.43
C LYS A 6 55.84 5.85 47.09
N SER A 7 56.01 4.56 47.41
CA SER A 7 55.05 3.50 47.14
C SER A 7 53.75 3.65 47.93
N HIS A 8 53.82 4.06 49.20
CA HIS A 8 52.63 4.25 50.05
C HIS A 8 51.84 5.52 49.69
N GLN A 9 52.52 6.61 49.33
CA GLN A 9 51.87 7.84 48.86
C GLN A 9 51.13 7.63 47.53
N LEU A 10 51.70 6.83 46.61
CA LEU A 10 51.08 6.55 45.32
C LEU A 10 49.84 5.64 45.42
N LYS A 11 49.84 4.69 46.38
CA LYS A 11 48.68 3.82 46.64
C LYS A 11 47.54 4.55 47.34
N PHE A 12 47.83 5.50 48.24
CA PHE A 12 46.83 6.30 48.94
C PHE A 12 46.10 7.29 48.01
N LEU A 13 46.82 7.88 47.04
CA LEU A 13 46.20 8.73 45.98
C LEU A 13 45.32 7.92 45.01
N TYR A 14 45.67 6.66 44.72
CA TYR A 14 44.86 5.80 43.85
C TYR A 14 43.53 5.39 44.50
N THR A 15 43.51 5.14 45.82
CA THR A 15 42.28 4.75 46.53
C THR A 15 41.27 5.90 46.67
N ILE A 16 41.73 7.16 46.72
CA ILE A 16 40.84 8.34 46.79
C ILE A 16 40.27 8.68 45.39
N SER A 17 41.03 8.45 44.32
CA SER A 17 40.57 8.66 42.94
C SER A 17 39.50 7.65 42.51
N VAL A 18 39.60 6.39 42.96
CA VAL A 18 38.62 5.35 42.63
C VAL A 18 37.31 5.52 43.41
N LEU A 19 37.34 6.08 44.62
CA LEU A 19 36.12 6.30 45.41
C LEU A 19 35.29 7.52 44.94
N LEU A 20 35.93 8.51 44.31
CA LEU A 20 35.24 9.66 43.70
C LEU A 20 34.69 9.38 42.29
N LEU A 21 35.15 8.30 41.64
CA LEU A 21 34.64 7.88 40.33
C LEU A 21 33.42 6.94 40.40
N ILE A 22 33.15 6.36 41.57
CA ILE A 22 32.01 5.44 41.77
C ILE A 22 30.74 6.20 42.22
N LEU A 23 30.87 7.44 42.71
CA LEU A 23 29.73 8.29 43.09
C LEU A 23 29.22 9.21 41.95
N SER A 24 29.83 9.17 40.77
CA SER A 24 29.38 9.92 39.58
C SER A 24 28.65 9.06 38.55
N LEU A 25 28.48 7.76 38.78
CA LEU A 25 27.82 6.83 37.86
C LEU A 25 26.35 6.55 38.19
N THR A 26 25.62 7.53 38.70
CA THR A 26 24.14 7.44 38.88
C THR A 26 23.36 8.60 38.23
N PHE A 27 23.96 9.36 37.30
CA PHE A 27 23.26 10.38 36.52
C PHE A 27 23.40 10.21 35.00
N LEU A 28 23.24 8.98 34.51
CA LEU A 28 22.99 8.71 33.09
C LEU A 28 21.68 7.93 32.93
N GLY A 29 20.58 8.58 33.31
CA GLY A 29 19.23 8.18 32.94
C GLY A 29 18.49 9.41 32.44
N THR A 30 17.60 9.22 31.46
CA THR A 30 16.63 10.21 30.91
C THR A 30 17.03 11.07 29.69
N GLY A 31 18.07 10.72 28.93
CA GLY A 31 18.44 11.47 27.72
C GLY A 31 17.82 10.99 26.40
N CYS A 32 17.73 9.67 26.20
CA CYS A 32 17.37 9.13 24.88
C CYS A 32 15.86 8.98 24.60
N VAL A 33 15.00 9.16 25.61
CA VAL A 33 13.56 8.89 25.46
C VAL A 33 12.81 10.04 24.76
N LYS A 34 13.26 11.30 24.89
CA LYS A 34 12.45 12.46 24.44
C LYS A 34 12.36 12.62 22.91
N LYS A 35 13.43 12.34 22.18
CA LYS A 35 13.45 12.58 20.71
C LYS A 35 12.54 11.62 19.96
N GLU A 36 12.38 10.40 20.45
CA GLU A 36 11.55 9.38 19.82
C GLU A 36 10.05 9.58 20.08
N LEU A 37 9.67 10.47 21.00
CA LEU A 37 8.28 10.74 21.39
C LEU A 37 7.71 12.01 20.75
N VAL A 38 8.47 12.68 19.88
CA VAL A 38 8.01 13.87 19.16
C VAL A 38 6.85 13.50 18.23
N ASN A 39 5.69 14.12 18.45
CA ASN A 39 4.49 13.99 17.64
C ASN A 39 4.01 15.31 17.04
N ASP A 40 4.77 16.40 17.22
CA ASP A 40 4.69 17.59 16.39
C ASP A 40 5.95 17.69 15.50
N PRO A 41 5.86 17.29 14.23
CA PRO A 41 7.00 17.36 13.31
C PRO A 41 7.46 18.79 13.02
N SER A 42 6.62 19.80 13.25
CA SER A 42 6.89 21.20 12.94
C SER A 42 7.67 21.91 14.06
N THR A 43 7.30 21.65 15.32
CA THR A 43 7.92 22.29 16.50
C THR A 43 8.95 21.39 17.19
N GLY A 44 8.89 20.08 16.96
CA GLY A 44 9.69 19.11 17.70
C GLY A 44 9.19 18.86 19.13
N GLU A 45 7.98 19.33 19.45
CA GLU A 45 7.36 19.17 20.77
C GLU A 45 6.63 17.82 20.91
N ILE A 46 6.38 17.47 22.17
CA ILE A 46 5.50 16.36 22.54
C ILE A 46 4.16 16.97 22.93
N LEU A 47 3.18 16.90 22.04
CA LEU A 47 1.82 17.36 22.29
C LEU A 47 1.07 16.33 23.13
N SER A 48 0.49 16.79 24.23
CA SER A 48 -0.42 15.99 25.05
C SER A 48 -1.73 15.78 24.30
N VAL A 49 -1.89 14.61 23.70
CA VAL A 49 -3.12 14.20 23.02
C VAL A 49 -4.09 13.59 24.04
N ALA A 50 -5.16 14.33 24.33
CA ALA A 50 -6.27 13.82 25.12
C ALA A 50 -6.92 12.65 24.36
N ASN A 51 -6.99 11.47 24.99
CA ASN A 51 -7.60 10.21 24.53
C ASN A 51 -6.73 9.13 23.86
N LEU A 52 -5.42 9.05 24.12
CA LEU A 52 -4.61 7.91 23.65
C LEU A 52 -4.36 6.77 24.65
N LYS A 53 -5.16 6.65 25.72
CA LYS A 53 -5.06 5.51 26.67
C LYS A 53 -5.33 4.11 26.08
N SER A 54 -5.48 3.96 24.76
CA SER A 54 -5.94 2.72 24.11
C SER A 54 -5.02 2.13 23.04
N LEU A 55 -3.89 2.77 22.69
CA LEU A 55 -2.97 2.20 21.71
C LEU A 55 -1.84 1.44 22.40
N SER A 56 -1.69 0.16 22.10
CA SER A 56 -0.55 -0.61 22.60
C SER A 56 0.74 -0.14 21.93
N ASP A 57 1.81 -0.04 22.71
CA ASP A 57 3.14 0.26 22.17
C ASP A 57 3.62 -0.89 21.29
N GLY A 58 4.32 -0.57 20.20
CA GLY A 58 4.91 -1.56 19.31
C GLY A 58 5.02 -1.11 17.86
N HIS A 59 5.28 -2.09 17.01
CA HIS A 59 5.35 -1.94 15.56
C HIS A 59 4.15 -2.66 14.94
N PHE A 60 3.42 -1.95 14.09
CA PHE A 60 2.20 -2.45 13.47
C PHE A 60 2.29 -2.27 11.96
N THR A 61 2.11 -3.37 11.23
CA THR A 61 2.23 -3.39 9.77
C THR A 61 0.88 -3.75 9.16
N ALA A 62 0.51 -3.05 8.09
CA ALA A 62 -0.61 -3.42 7.24
C ALA A 62 -0.19 -3.38 5.77
N THR A 63 -0.69 -4.30 4.96
CA THR A 63 -0.44 -4.33 3.51
C THR A 63 -1.69 -4.68 2.70
N THR A 64 -1.71 -4.43 1.40
CA THR A 64 -2.80 -4.86 0.51
C THR A 64 -2.64 -6.32 0.10
N HIS A 65 -3.75 -7.02 -0.14
CA HIS A 65 -3.71 -8.38 -0.67
C HIS A 65 -3.23 -8.46 -2.12
N PHE A 66 -3.59 -7.47 -2.94
CA PHE A 66 -3.35 -7.50 -4.38
C PHE A 66 -2.63 -6.22 -4.82
N TYR A 67 -1.97 -6.30 -5.97
CA TYR A 67 -1.49 -5.12 -6.69
C TYR A 67 -2.68 -4.31 -7.21
N ASP A 68 -2.60 -2.99 -7.07
CA ASP A 68 -3.61 -2.05 -7.55
C ASP A 68 -3.57 -1.89 -9.08
N THR A 69 -4.46 -1.03 -9.59
CA THR A 69 -4.61 -0.76 -11.03
C THR A 69 -3.39 -0.09 -11.66
N ARG A 70 -2.45 0.41 -10.85
CA ARG A 70 -1.19 1.04 -11.28
C ARG A 70 -0.02 0.05 -11.17
N GLY A 71 -0.27 -1.18 -10.71
CA GLY A 71 0.74 -2.21 -10.58
C GLY A 71 1.56 -2.13 -9.28
N TYR A 72 1.03 -1.47 -8.24
CA TYR A 72 1.67 -1.39 -6.93
C TYR A 72 0.85 -2.09 -5.84
N ALA A 73 1.51 -2.84 -4.99
CA ALA A 73 0.98 -3.21 -3.68
C ALA A 73 1.35 -2.12 -2.67
N GLN A 74 0.62 -2.01 -1.57
CA GLN A 74 0.90 -0.98 -0.57
C GLN A 74 1.19 -1.58 0.79
N GLN A 75 2.14 -0.99 1.52
CA GLN A 75 2.48 -1.35 2.88
C GLN A 75 2.62 -0.09 3.73
N ILE A 76 2.07 -0.11 4.94
CA ILE A 76 2.36 0.86 5.98
C ILE A 76 2.97 0.18 7.19
N ASP A 77 3.90 0.87 7.82
CA ASP A 77 4.56 0.51 9.06
C ASP A 77 4.37 1.69 10.04
N ILE A 78 3.74 1.42 11.19
CA ILE A 78 3.47 2.42 12.24
C ILE A 78 4.17 1.99 13.53
N ILE A 79 4.92 2.91 14.14
CA ILE A 79 5.54 2.72 15.45
C ILE A 79 4.82 3.57 16.49
N ILE A 80 4.39 2.89 17.56
CA ILE A 80 3.69 3.48 18.70
C ILE A 80 4.56 3.34 19.93
N LYS A 81 4.77 4.45 20.64
CA LYS A 81 5.56 4.52 21.88
C LYS A 81 4.86 5.42 22.85
N SER A 82 4.75 5.03 24.12
CA SER A 82 3.98 5.77 25.12
C SER A 82 2.56 6.11 24.62
N ASN A 83 1.94 5.13 23.97
CA ASN A 83 0.60 5.16 23.38
C ASN A 83 0.37 6.19 22.27
N ILE A 84 1.43 6.82 21.74
CA ILE A 84 1.35 7.79 20.62
C ILE A 84 2.05 7.25 19.38
N ILE A 85 1.53 7.55 18.20
CA ILE A 85 2.18 7.32 16.91
C ILE A 85 3.38 8.25 16.82
N THR A 86 4.56 7.67 16.66
CA THR A 86 5.84 8.39 16.63
C THR A 86 6.54 8.28 15.29
N GLN A 87 6.30 7.20 14.54
CA GLN A 87 6.86 7.03 13.21
C GLN A 87 5.83 6.36 12.29
N VAL A 88 5.85 6.80 11.04
CA VAL A 88 5.03 6.25 9.96
C VAL A 88 5.93 6.10 8.75
N ASN A 89 5.87 4.94 8.12
CA ASN A 89 6.51 4.69 6.84
C ASN A 89 5.51 4.02 5.89
N PHE A 90 5.42 4.51 4.66
CA PHE A 90 4.52 4.00 3.63
C PHE A 90 5.31 3.67 2.37
N LYS A 91 4.97 2.54 1.75
CA LYS A 91 5.59 2.05 0.53
C LYS A 91 4.52 1.67 -0.48
N GLU A 92 4.74 2.06 -1.73
CA GLU A 92 4.03 1.53 -2.89
C GLU A 92 5.03 0.63 -3.62
N ILE A 93 4.85 -0.68 -3.52
CA ILE A 93 5.82 -1.69 -3.95
C ILE A 93 5.38 -2.24 -5.31
N SER A 94 6.22 -2.05 -6.32
CA SER A 94 5.95 -2.54 -7.66
C SER A 94 6.15 -4.06 -7.78
N ARG A 95 5.77 -4.63 -8.92
CA ARG A 95 5.83 -6.07 -9.20
C ARG A 95 7.23 -6.68 -9.16
N ASN A 96 8.27 -5.87 -9.36
CA ASN A 96 9.66 -6.31 -9.24
C ASN A 96 10.22 -6.13 -7.82
N GLY A 97 9.38 -5.74 -6.84
CA GLY A 97 9.76 -5.53 -5.45
C GLY A 97 10.37 -4.15 -5.16
N MET A 98 10.41 -3.23 -6.13
CA MET A 98 10.95 -1.89 -5.92
C MET A 98 9.90 -0.96 -5.32
N ASP A 99 10.28 -0.19 -4.30
CA ASP A 99 9.49 0.91 -3.77
C ASP A 99 9.40 2.05 -4.80
N ARG A 100 8.18 2.49 -5.11
CA ARG A 100 7.88 3.60 -6.02
C ARG A 100 8.66 4.86 -5.68
N LEU A 101 8.94 5.12 -4.40
CA LEU A 101 9.73 6.28 -3.98
C LEU A 101 11.16 6.28 -4.56
N THR A 102 11.70 5.09 -4.84
CA THR A 102 13.05 4.87 -5.39
C THR A 102 13.09 4.84 -6.92
N LEU A 103 11.94 4.75 -7.60
CA LEU A 103 11.87 4.66 -9.06
C LEU A 103 11.98 6.04 -9.70
N GLU A 104 12.95 6.26 -10.56
CA GLU A 104 13.07 7.52 -11.32
C GLU A 104 12.05 7.60 -12.48
N GLY A 105 11.72 8.83 -12.88
CA GLY A 105 10.87 9.10 -14.06
C GLY A 105 9.44 9.54 -13.71
N PRO A 106 8.48 9.39 -14.65
CA PRO A 106 7.14 9.97 -14.54
C PRO A 106 6.36 9.47 -13.32
N GLU A 107 6.70 8.28 -12.81
CA GLU A 107 6.11 7.69 -11.60
C GLU A 107 6.21 8.59 -10.35
N LYS A 108 7.20 9.50 -10.29
CA LYS A 108 7.38 10.43 -9.15
C LYS A 108 6.54 11.71 -9.25
N TYR A 109 5.93 11.97 -10.40
CA TYR A 109 5.33 13.27 -10.73
C TYR A 109 3.85 13.10 -11.11
N TRP A 110 3.11 14.20 -10.99
CA TRP A 110 1.76 14.30 -11.52
C TRP A 110 1.71 15.46 -12.52
N ASP A 111 1.21 15.19 -13.72
CA ASP A 111 1.20 16.15 -14.84
C ASP A 111 0.52 17.50 -14.51
N ASN A 112 -0.37 17.52 -13.51
CA ASN A 112 -1.15 18.69 -13.13
C ASN A 112 -0.79 19.29 -11.75
N LEU A 113 0.29 18.84 -11.10
CA LEU A 113 0.71 19.34 -9.79
C LEU A 113 2.20 19.67 -9.78
N SER A 114 2.55 20.84 -10.31
CA SER A 114 3.94 21.30 -10.49
C SER A 114 4.79 21.36 -9.21
N LEU A 115 4.17 21.31 -8.01
CA LEU A 115 4.85 21.35 -6.71
C LEU A 115 4.73 20.04 -5.91
N LEU A 116 3.94 19.06 -6.36
CA LEU A 116 3.76 17.80 -5.64
C LEU A 116 4.58 16.72 -6.36
N ASN A 117 5.67 16.29 -5.73
CA ASN A 117 6.34 15.04 -6.09
C ASN A 117 6.04 13.96 -5.03
N LEU A 118 6.30 12.69 -5.36
CA LEU A 118 5.94 11.57 -4.50
C LEU A 118 6.53 11.66 -3.08
N ASN A 119 7.75 12.21 -2.96
CA ASN A 119 8.39 12.44 -1.65
C ASN A 119 7.60 13.47 -0.82
N SER A 120 7.25 14.61 -1.42
CA SER A 120 6.46 15.65 -0.73
C SER A 120 5.07 15.17 -0.33
N LEU A 121 4.44 14.31 -1.15
CA LEU A 121 3.17 13.67 -0.84
C LEU A 121 3.30 12.78 0.40
N TYR A 122 4.26 11.85 0.40
CA TYR A 122 4.43 10.91 1.51
C TYR A 122 4.78 11.64 2.80
N PHE A 123 5.69 12.62 2.73
CA PHE A 123 6.06 13.43 3.89
C PHE A 123 4.86 14.18 4.48
N ARG A 124 3.99 14.74 3.63
CA ARG A 124 2.74 15.36 4.08
C ARG A 124 1.84 14.35 4.80
N LEU A 125 1.58 13.19 4.19
CA LEU A 125 0.73 12.14 4.80
C LEU A 125 1.28 11.64 6.14
N TYR A 126 2.61 11.51 6.28
CA TYR A 126 3.24 11.13 7.53
C TYR A 126 3.00 12.17 8.63
N ASN A 127 3.24 13.43 8.32
CA ASN A 127 3.07 14.50 9.29
C ASN A 127 1.60 14.67 9.68
N ASP A 128 0.68 14.58 8.72
CA ASP A 128 -0.75 14.68 8.98
C ASP A 128 -1.21 13.55 9.93
N LEU A 129 -0.72 12.32 9.76
CA LEU A 129 -1.03 11.21 10.66
C LEU A 129 -0.38 11.35 12.04
N ILE A 130 0.89 11.75 12.10
CA ILE A 130 1.62 11.94 13.36
C ILE A 130 1.01 13.09 14.17
N LEU A 131 0.55 14.16 13.53
CA LEU A 131 -0.10 15.30 14.21
C LEU A 131 -1.52 14.95 14.69
N SER A 132 -2.35 14.40 13.80
CA SER A 132 -3.75 14.09 14.11
C SER A 132 -3.91 12.90 15.05
N GLN A 133 -2.97 11.95 15.01
CA GLN A 133 -3.10 10.63 15.65
C GLN A 133 -4.35 9.85 15.22
N ASN A 134 -4.99 10.27 14.11
CA ASN A 134 -6.26 9.75 13.65
C ASN A 134 -6.30 9.76 12.10
N PRO A 135 -6.27 8.59 11.44
CA PRO A 135 -6.26 8.53 9.98
C PRO A 135 -7.49 9.15 9.32
N ASP A 136 -8.63 9.15 10.02
CA ASP A 136 -9.88 9.70 9.50
C ASP A 136 -9.89 11.24 9.45
N GLU A 137 -8.92 11.90 10.08
CA GLU A 137 -8.69 13.35 10.00
C GLU A 137 -7.74 13.75 8.87
N ILE A 138 -7.19 12.77 8.14
CA ILE A 138 -6.29 13.03 7.02
C ILE A 138 -7.11 13.30 5.76
N GLU A 139 -6.88 14.46 5.16
CA GLU A 139 -7.53 14.82 3.90
C GLU A 139 -6.86 14.13 2.70
N THR A 140 -7.67 13.67 1.76
CA THR A 140 -7.15 13.18 0.48
C THR A 140 -6.61 14.33 -0.35
N ILE A 141 -5.44 14.13 -0.95
CA ILE A 141 -4.79 15.17 -1.76
C ILE A 141 -5.29 15.05 -3.20
N SER A 142 -5.83 16.15 -3.75
CA SER A 142 -6.29 16.20 -5.14
C SER A 142 -5.19 15.75 -6.10
N GLY A 143 -5.54 14.92 -7.10
CA GLY A 143 -4.58 14.30 -8.03
C GLY A 143 -3.83 13.08 -7.47
N ALA A 144 -3.78 12.91 -6.14
CA ALA A 144 -3.17 11.77 -5.46
C ALA A 144 -4.18 10.96 -4.62
N THR A 145 -5.48 11.08 -4.92
CA THR A 145 -6.58 10.51 -4.13
C THR A 145 -6.45 9.01 -3.88
N GLN A 146 -5.98 8.22 -4.87
CA GLN A 146 -5.77 6.78 -4.67
C GLN A 146 -4.67 6.50 -3.64
N THR A 147 -3.53 7.19 -3.72
CA THR A 147 -2.43 7.04 -2.76
C THR A 147 -2.84 7.50 -1.37
N SER A 148 -3.46 8.68 -1.24
CA SER A 148 -3.97 9.17 0.05
C SER A 148 -5.02 8.23 0.66
N GLY A 149 -5.98 7.76 -0.16
CA GLY A 149 -7.02 6.84 0.30
C GLY A 149 -6.45 5.51 0.78
N ARG A 150 -5.44 4.97 0.09
CA ARG A 150 -4.80 3.72 0.51
C ARG A 150 -3.98 3.89 1.79
N PHE A 151 -3.26 5.01 1.91
CA PHE A 151 -2.55 5.37 3.14
C PHE A 151 -3.51 5.40 4.34
N ILE A 152 -4.68 6.04 4.21
CA ILE A 152 -5.71 6.11 5.27
C ILE A 152 -6.23 4.71 5.62
N GLN A 153 -6.61 3.91 4.62
CA GLN A 153 -7.12 2.54 4.82
C GLN A 153 -6.12 1.66 5.59
N LEU A 154 -4.85 1.67 5.18
CA LEU A 154 -3.80 0.88 5.84
C LEU A 154 -3.49 1.40 7.25
N SER A 155 -3.48 2.73 7.44
CA SER A 155 -3.29 3.34 8.76
C SER A 155 -4.39 2.94 9.72
N ASN A 156 -5.66 2.94 9.27
CA ASN A 156 -6.79 2.48 10.06
C ASN A 156 -6.66 1.00 10.45
N ALA A 157 -6.16 0.14 9.55
CA ALA A 157 -5.92 -1.26 9.85
C ALA A 157 -4.79 -1.47 10.87
N ALA A 158 -3.66 -0.75 10.73
CA ALA A 158 -2.54 -0.79 11.67
C ALA A 158 -2.91 -0.24 13.06
N ILE A 159 -3.66 0.86 13.13
CA ILE A 159 -4.16 1.40 14.41
C ILE A 159 -5.22 0.47 15.03
N GLY A 160 -6.04 -0.19 14.21
CA GLY A 160 -6.99 -1.21 14.66
C GLY A 160 -6.31 -2.40 15.34
N GLN A 161 -5.14 -2.82 14.83
CA GLN A 161 -4.27 -3.81 15.48
C GLN A 161 -3.70 -3.28 16.80
N ALA A 162 -3.19 -2.05 16.82
CA ALA A 162 -2.65 -1.42 18.02
C ALA A 162 -3.66 -1.29 19.17
N LYS A 163 -4.93 -0.98 18.84
CA LYS A 163 -6.05 -0.95 19.81
C LYS A 163 -6.31 -2.32 20.46
N LYS A 164 -5.96 -3.40 19.77
CA LYS A 164 -6.10 -4.79 20.24
C LYS A 164 -4.82 -5.33 20.88
N GLY A 165 -3.68 -4.65 20.72
CA GLY A 165 -2.37 -5.18 21.07
C GLY A 165 -1.94 -6.35 20.19
N ASP A 166 -2.45 -6.41 18.96
CA ASP A 166 -2.11 -7.43 17.97
C ASP A 166 -0.92 -6.95 17.14
N HIS A 167 0.19 -7.68 17.16
CA HIS A 167 1.41 -7.28 16.44
C HIS A 167 1.61 -8.08 15.14
N GLU A 168 0.68 -8.97 14.79
CA GLU A 168 0.78 -9.79 13.58
C GLU A 168 0.42 -8.96 12.33
N PRO A 169 1.28 -8.90 11.30
CA PRO A 169 0.99 -8.13 10.09
C PRO A 169 -0.36 -8.48 9.45
N ILE A 170 -1.17 -7.46 9.14
CA ILE A 170 -2.47 -7.66 8.49
C ILE A 170 -2.41 -7.39 6.99
N LYS A 171 -3.15 -8.17 6.22
CA LYS A 171 -3.49 -7.85 4.83
C LYS A 171 -4.92 -7.32 4.74
N ILE A 172 -5.13 -6.23 4.01
CA ILE A 172 -6.46 -5.62 3.82
C ILE A 172 -7.02 -5.94 2.44
N ASP A 173 -8.33 -6.12 2.41
CA ASP A 173 -9.11 -6.11 1.18
C ASP A 173 -9.28 -4.69 0.65
N THR A 174 -9.28 -4.56 -0.67
CA THR A 174 -9.42 -3.29 -1.38
C THR A 174 -10.58 -3.34 -2.35
N PHE A 175 -11.13 -2.15 -2.66
CA PHE A 175 -12.16 -1.98 -3.68
C PHE A 175 -11.55 -1.34 -4.93
N ASP A 176 -11.22 -2.15 -5.93
CA ASP A 176 -10.43 -1.73 -7.10
C ASP A 176 -11.11 -2.12 -8.41
N THR A 177 -11.02 -1.24 -9.41
CA THR A 177 -11.57 -1.46 -10.76
C THR A 177 -10.47 -1.49 -11.80
N TYR A 178 -10.25 -2.66 -12.40
CA TYR A 178 -9.22 -2.92 -13.40
C TYR A 178 -9.80 -2.80 -14.80
N THR A 179 -9.02 -2.24 -15.72
CA THR A 179 -9.33 -2.18 -17.14
C THR A 179 -8.28 -2.97 -17.90
N VAL A 180 -8.74 -3.85 -18.79
CA VAL A 180 -7.92 -4.65 -19.69
C VAL A 180 -8.34 -4.37 -21.12
N VAL A 181 -7.36 -4.15 -21.98
CA VAL A 181 -7.51 -4.10 -23.44
C VAL A 181 -6.68 -5.23 -24.02
N GLY A 182 -7.33 -6.13 -24.76
CA GLY A 182 -6.69 -7.26 -25.43
C GLY A 182 -6.08 -6.88 -26.78
N SER A 183 -5.52 -7.86 -27.48
CA SER A 183 -4.94 -7.67 -28.79
C SER A 183 -5.99 -7.35 -29.86
N ILE A 184 -5.59 -6.58 -30.88
CA ILE A 184 -6.42 -6.30 -32.07
C ILE A 184 -6.42 -7.54 -32.98
N ASP A 185 -7.60 -7.98 -33.40
CA ASP A 185 -7.77 -9.10 -34.34
C ASP A 185 -7.69 -8.67 -35.81
N GLN A 186 -7.83 -9.63 -36.72
CA GLN A 186 -7.75 -9.40 -38.17
C GLN A 186 -8.87 -8.48 -38.70
N ASP A 187 -10.00 -8.41 -38.00
CA ASP A 187 -11.13 -7.55 -38.34
C ASP A 187 -11.04 -6.16 -37.66
N GLY A 188 -9.93 -5.90 -36.96
CA GLY A 188 -9.65 -4.63 -36.31
C GLY A 188 -10.34 -4.46 -34.94
N PHE A 189 -10.87 -5.53 -34.34
CA PHE A 189 -11.51 -5.49 -33.02
C PHE A 189 -10.57 -5.94 -31.91
N GLN A 190 -10.63 -5.26 -30.76
CA GLN A 190 -9.91 -5.62 -29.54
C GLN A 190 -10.89 -5.81 -28.37
N GLY A 191 -10.59 -6.74 -27.47
CA GLY A 191 -11.41 -7.00 -26.30
C GLY A 191 -11.20 -5.92 -25.24
N ASN A 192 -12.27 -5.32 -24.76
CA ASN A 192 -12.24 -4.34 -23.67
C ASN A 192 -13.00 -4.92 -22.48
N LEU A 193 -12.31 -5.13 -21.37
CA LEU A 193 -12.85 -5.71 -20.16
C LEU A 193 -12.63 -4.77 -18.98
N VAL A 194 -13.68 -4.51 -18.20
CA VAL A 194 -13.57 -3.74 -16.94
C VAL A 194 -14.13 -4.58 -15.81
N ALA A 195 -13.34 -4.79 -14.76
CA ALA A 195 -13.68 -5.66 -13.64
C ALA A 195 -13.47 -4.95 -12.29
N THR A 196 -14.48 -4.97 -11.43
CA THR A 196 -14.42 -4.38 -10.08
C THR A 196 -14.42 -5.47 -9.02
N PHE A 197 -13.43 -5.42 -8.14
CA PHE A 197 -13.28 -6.35 -7.02
C PHE A 197 -13.51 -5.65 -5.69
N ASN A 198 -14.10 -6.38 -4.73
CA ASN A 198 -14.06 -6.06 -3.31
C ASN A 198 -13.34 -7.21 -2.59
N GLY A 199 -12.08 -6.99 -2.21
CA GLY A 199 -11.23 -8.08 -1.74
C GLY A 199 -11.11 -9.16 -2.81
N THR A 200 -11.29 -10.43 -2.47
CA THR A 200 -11.24 -11.54 -3.44
C THR A 200 -12.47 -11.64 -4.36
N ARG A 201 -13.56 -10.93 -4.05
CA ARG A 201 -14.85 -11.08 -4.74
C ARG A 201 -14.94 -10.18 -5.97
N LEU A 202 -15.28 -10.77 -7.12
CA LEU A 202 -15.63 -10.03 -8.34
C LEU A 202 -17.07 -9.51 -8.21
N THR A 203 -17.23 -8.19 -8.17
CA THR A 203 -18.52 -7.51 -7.91
C THR A 203 -19.17 -6.94 -9.16
N ALA A 204 -18.36 -6.55 -10.15
CA ALA A 204 -18.86 -6.10 -11.45
C ALA A 204 -17.90 -6.52 -12.55
N LEU A 205 -18.45 -6.80 -13.73
CA LEU A 205 -17.69 -7.15 -14.93
C LEU A 205 -18.42 -6.60 -16.15
N THR A 206 -17.68 -5.95 -17.04
CA THR A 206 -18.16 -5.54 -18.36
C THR A 206 -17.19 -6.04 -19.41
N TYR A 207 -17.72 -6.35 -20.58
CA TYR A 207 -16.94 -6.81 -21.72
C TYR A 207 -17.58 -6.38 -23.04
N ASP A 208 -16.74 -5.95 -23.97
CA ASP A 208 -17.09 -5.68 -25.36
C ASP A 208 -15.88 -5.97 -26.25
N GLU A 209 -16.12 -6.11 -27.55
CA GLU A 209 -15.06 -6.00 -28.55
C GLU A 209 -15.23 -4.66 -29.27
N ILE A 210 -14.23 -3.79 -29.16
CA ILE A 210 -14.26 -2.44 -29.71
C ILE A 210 -13.36 -2.39 -30.94
N ARG A 211 -13.86 -1.84 -32.05
CA ARG A 211 -13.06 -1.61 -33.25
C ARG A 211 -12.04 -0.51 -32.99
N ALA A 212 -10.77 -0.79 -33.23
CA ALA A 212 -9.67 0.13 -32.95
C ALA A 212 -9.70 1.40 -33.81
N GLU A 213 -10.20 1.30 -35.06
CA GLU A 213 -10.26 2.42 -36.00
C GLU A 213 -11.27 3.50 -35.60
N ASP A 214 -12.49 3.11 -35.23
CA ASP A 214 -13.63 4.03 -35.08
C ASP A 214 -14.37 3.92 -33.73
N GLY A 215 -13.88 3.07 -32.82
CA GLY A 215 -14.47 2.87 -31.50
C GLY A 215 -15.83 2.18 -31.51
N LYS A 216 -16.26 1.58 -32.63
CA LYS A 216 -17.56 0.91 -32.69
C LYS A 216 -17.54 -0.40 -31.90
N SER A 217 -18.58 -0.56 -31.08
CA SER A 217 -18.89 -1.76 -30.30
C SER A 217 -19.38 -2.91 -31.17
N LYS A 218 -18.78 -4.09 -31.03
CA LYS A 218 -19.20 -5.32 -31.71
C LYS A 218 -20.57 -5.81 -31.22
N ARG A 219 -21.00 -5.41 -30.02
CA ARG A 219 -22.37 -5.69 -29.51
C ARG A 219 -23.48 -5.17 -30.40
N LYS A 220 -23.21 -4.18 -31.25
CA LYS A 220 -24.18 -3.61 -32.21
C LYS A 220 -24.35 -4.45 -33.48
N PHE A 221 -23.58 -5.52 -33.64
CA PHE A 221 -23.56 -6.37 -34.83
C PHE A 221 -24.18 -7.74 -34.54
N THR A 222 -24.55 -8.42 -35.61
CA THR A 222 -25.00 -9.81 -35.61
C THR A 222 -24.29 -10.56 -36.72
N ASP A 223 -23.85 -11.79 -36.46
CA ASP A 223 -23.41 -12.70 -37.52
C ASP A 223 -24.60 -13.54 -37.96
N SER A 224 -25.22 -13.16 -39.08
CA SER A 224 -26.36 -13.87 -39.65
C SER A 224 -26.01 -15.28 -40.15
N THR A 225 -24.74 -15.53 -40.49
CA THR A 225 -24.29 -16.82 -41.03
C THR A 225 -24.29 -17.88 -39.93
N ASN A 226 -23.77 -17.52 -38.76
CA ASN A 226 -23.69 -18.39 -37.60
C ASN A 226 -24.81 -18.13 -36.57
N ASN A 227 -25.76 -17.25 -36.90
CA ASN A 227 -26.86 -16.81 -36.04
C ASN A 227 -26.40 -16.30 -34.65
N ILE A 228 -25.33 -15.51 -34.62
CA ILE A 228 -24.74 -14.98 -33.38
C ILE A 228 -25.24 -13.55 -33.17
N ASN A 229 -25.82 -13.30 -31.98
CA ASN A 229 -26.02 -11.97 -31.45
C ASN A 229 -24.90 -11.67 -30.44
N TYR A 230 -23.97 -10.78 -30.80
CA TYR A 230 -22.79 -10.51 -29.98
C TYR A 230 -23.14 -9.88 -28.62
N SER A 231 -24.21 -9.08 -28.52
CA SER A 231 -24.65 -8.57 -27.21
C SER A 231 -25.04 -9.71 -26.28
N VAL A 232 -25.86 -10.65 -26.76
CA VAL A 232 -26.32 -11.81 -25.96
C VAL A 232 -25.15 -12.75 -25.61
N LEU A 233 -24.23 -12.94 -26.54
CA LEU A 233 -23.03 -13.75 -26.33
C LEU A 233 -22.15 -13.14 -25.22
N PHE A 234 -21.82 -11.86 -25.31
CA PHE A 234 -20.98 -11.21 -24.31
C PHE A 234 -21.67 -11.08 -22.95
N ASP A 235 -22.99 -10.89 -22.90
CA ASP A 235 -23.76 -10.92 -21.66
C ASP A 235 -23.71 -12.31 -20.99
N THR A 236 -23.62 -13.37 -21.79
CA THR A 236 -23.43 -14.72 -21.28
C THR A 236 -22.05 -14.89 -20.67
N PHE A 237 -20.99 -14.44 -21.33
CA PHE A 237 -19.63 -14.45 -20.75
C PHE A 237 -19.58 -13.70 -19.41
N ILE A 238 -20.15 -12.50 -19.36
CA ILE A 238 -20.17 -11.67 -18.14
C ILE A 238 -20.92 -12.38 -17.01
N ARG A 239 -22.14 -12.86 -17.29
CA ARG A 239 -22.98 -13.52 -16.29
C ARG A 239 -22.32 -14.80 -15.75
N ASP A 240 -21.73 -15.61 -16.63
CA ASP A 240 -21.12 -16.88 -16.24
C ASP A 240 -19.86 -16.65 -15.41
N THR A 241 -19.02 -15.66 -15.76
CA THR A 241 -17.86 -15.26 -14.95
C THR A 241 -18.28 -14.69 -13.59
N LEU A 242 -19.32 -13.84 -13.54
CA LEU A 242 -19.84 -13.32 -12.28
C LEU A 242 -20.47 -14.40 -11.39
N ALA A 243 -21.17 -15.37 -11.97
CA ALA A 243 -21.78 -16.46 -11.21
C ALA A 243 -20.73 -17.42 -10.65
N SER A 244 -19.72 -17.76 -11.46
CA SER A 244 -18.66 -18.69 -11.08
C SER A 244 -17.59 -18.07 -10.19
N GLN A 245 -17.43 -16.73 -10.22
CA GLN A 245 -16.35 -16.00 -9.54
C GLN A 245 -14.93 -16.48 -9.93
N THR A 246 -14.81 -17.28 -11.00
CA THR A 246 -13.54 -17.83 -11.44
C THR A 246 -12.97 -16.99 -12.57
N LEU A 247 -11.67 -16.70 -12.47
CA LEU A 247 -10.89 -16.15 -13.57
C LEU A 247 -10.18 -17.27 -14.34
N GLU A 248 -10.54 -18.53 -14.11
CA GLU A 248 -10.01 -19.64 -14.91
C GLU A 248 -10.71 -19.73 -16.26
N SER A 249 -9.91 -20.00 -17.30
CA SER A 249 -10.46 -20.35 -18.60
C SER A 249 -11.05 -21.76 -18.51
N THR A 250 -12.36 -21.88 -18.67
CA THR A 250 -12.99 -23.20 -18.84
C THR A 250 -12.67 -23.70 -20.25
N SER A 251 -11.60 -24.49 -20.37
CA SER A 251 -11.29 -25.26 -21.57
C SER A 251 -12.44 -26.23 -21.83
N THR A 252 -13.33 -25.89 -22.75
CA THR A 252 -14.29 -26.85 -23.32
C THR A 252 -13.61 -27.53 -24.50
N GLU A 253 -13.63 -28.86 -24.57
CA GLU A 253 -13.11 -29.62 -25.72
C GLU A 253 -13.63 -29.06 -27.05
N GLY A 254 -12.72 -28.72 -27.97
CA GLY A 254 -12.97 -28.03 -29.23
C GLY A 254 -12.21 -26.71 -29.37
N GLU A 255 -12.03 -26.22 -30.61
CA GLU A 255 -11.48 -24.87 -30.83
C GLU A 255 -12.47 -23.81 -30.33
N PRO A 256 -12.06 -22.87 -29.45
CA PRO A 256 -12.94 -21.80 -28.99
C PRO A 256 -13.30 -20.87 -30.15
N SER A 257 -14.50 -20.30 -30.14
CA SER A 257 -14.85 -19.23 -31.08
C SER A 257 -13.88 -18.05 -30.93
N PRO A 258 -13.66 -17.23 -31.98
CA PRO A 258 -12.79 -16.05 -31.89
C PRO A 258 -13.13 -15.14 -30.71
N GLU A 259 -14.42 -14.95 -30.43
CA GLU A 259 -14.91 -14.15 -29.31
C GLU A 259 -14.57 -14.77 -27.94
N LYS A 260 -14.73 -16.08 -27.80
CA LYS A 260 -14.38 -16.79 -26.56
C LYS A 260 -12.88 -16.75 -26.32
N ALA A 261 -12.08 -16.89 -27.37
CA ALA A 261 -10.62 -16.77 -27.30
C ALA A 261 -10.21 -15.37 -26.84
N LYS A 262 -10.79 -14.31 -27.44
CA LYS A 262 -10.49 -12.92 -27.07
C LYS A 262 -10.93 -12.57 -25.65
N PHE A 263 -12.12 -13.01 -25.24
CA PHE A 263 -12.56 -12.86 -23.84
C PHE A 263 -11.62 -13.57 -22.87
N SER A 264 -11.19 -14.79 -23.19
CA SER A 264 -10.26 -15.57 -22.37
C SER A 264 -8.88 -14.90 -22.27
N GLU A 265 -8.40 -14.28 -23.34
CA GLU A 265 -7.20 -13.43 -23.30
C GLU A 265 -7.36 -12.27 -22.32
N CYS A 266 -8.47 -11.54 -22.36
CA CYS A 266 -8.74 -10.45 -21.42
C CYS A 266 -8.81 -10.94 -19.97
N ILE A 267 -9.42 -12.10 -19.71
CA ILE A 267 -9.44 -12.71 -18.37
C ILE A 267 -8.03 -13.07 -17.90
N ARG A 268 -7.19 -13.65 -18.77
CA ARG A 268 -5.77 -13.94 -18.45
C ARG A 268 -5.01 -12.67 -18.08
N LEU A 269 -5.12 -11.62 -18.91
CA LEU A 269 -4.49 -10.33 -18.65
C LEU A 269 -4.98 -9.71 -17.33
N LEU A 270 -6.27 -9.84 -17.00
CA LEU A 270 -6.81 -9.40 -15.72
C LEU A 270 -6.15 -10.12 -14.53
N LYS A 271 -5.95 -11.44 -14.62
CA LYS A 271 -5.24 -12.20 -13.58
C LYS A 271 -3.81 -11.71 -13.39
N GLU A 272 -3.12 -11.43 -14.50
CA GLU A 272 -1.76 -10.89 -14.48
C GLU A 272 -1.73 -9.51 -13.84
N LEU A 273 -2.68 -8.63 -14.14
CA LEU A 273 -2.82 -7.31 -13.54
C LEU A 273 -3.23 -7.35 -12.05
N ARG A 274 -3.86 -8.42 -11.58
CA ARG A 274 -4.36 -8.56 -10.21
C ARG A 274 -3.73 -9.74 -9.48
N THR A 275 -2.40 -9.79 -9.46
CA THR A 275 -1.66 -10.81 -8.70
C THR A 275 -1.73 -10.51 -7.21
N SER A 276 -1.65 -11.57 -6.38
CA SER A 276 -1.43 -11.39 -4.95
C SER A 276 -0.06 -10.76 -4.72
N PHE A 277 0.00 -9.85 -3.77
CA PHE A 277 1.23 -9.46 -3.08
C PHE A 277 1.43 -10.38 -1.87
#